data_AF-A0A0U0WF67-F1
#
_entry.id   AF-A0A0U0WF67-F1
#
_cell.length_a   1.000
_cell.length_b   1.000
_cell.length_c   1.000
_cell.angle_alpha   90.00
_cell.angle_beta   90.00
_cell.angle_gamma   90.00
#
_symmetry.space_group_name_H-M   'P 1'
#
loop_
_entity.id
_entity.type
_entity.pdbx_description
1 polymer ?
#
loop_
_entity_poly.entity_id
_entity_poly.type
_entity_poly.pdbx_seq_one_letter_code
_entity_poly.pdbx_strand_id
1 'polypeptide(L)'
;MYALGASERGFFSLLGVLQRGSMLPEEEIRDLNAAATKTSAAMAATAAEVVSMERVAHDSASARSYLAPTINAFTAQLSAGVRQYNEMVTAAAHLVSSVNGGGVAASRQRYRAELVDATDRLNGWAQAFDELGGLPKTG
;
A
#
# COMPACT_ATOMS: atom_id res chain seq x y z
N MET A 1 -9.49 -7.81 -2.12
CA MET A 1 -9.84 -6.60 -1.34
C MET A 1 -9.91 -6.82 0.17
N TYR A 2 -10.51 -7.91 0.69
CA TYR A 2 -10.59 -8.15 2.14
C TYR A 2 -9.25 -8.07 2.91
N ALA A 3 -8.15 -8.50 2.28
CA ALA A 3 -6.82 -8.44 2.88
C ALA A 3 -6.34 -7.00 3.12
N LEU A 4 -6.58 -6.07 2.18
CA LEU A 4 -6.12 -4.68 2.31
C LEU A 4 -6.82 -3.98 3.48
N GLY A 5 -8.15 -4.10 3.57
CA GLY A 5 -8.91 -3.49 4.66
C GLY A 5 -8.59 -4.05 6.05
N ALA A 6 -8.18 -5.32 6.14
CA ALA A 6 -7.69 -5.89 7.40
C ALA A 6 -6.32 -5.30 7.77
N SER A 7 -5.40 -5.20 6.80
CA SER A 7 -4.09 -4.59 6.99
C SER A 7 -4.17 -3.11 7.36
N GLU A 8 -5.08 -2.33 6.76
CA GLU A 8 -5.32 -0.93 7.13
C GLU A 8 -5.74 -0.78 8.58
N ARG A 9 -6.71 -1.57 9.04
CA ARG A 9 -7.15 -1.54 10.45
C ARG A 9 -6.02 -1.91 11.40
N GLY A 10 -5.25 -2.94 11.06
CA GLY A 10 -4.06 -3.34 11.83
C GLY A 10 -3.03 -2.21 11.89
N PHE A 11 -2.80 -1.55 10.77
CA PHE A 11 -1.86 -0.43 10.65
C PHE A 11 -2.28 0.79 11.47
N PHE A 12 -3.56 1.20 11.42
CA PHE A 12 -4.06 2.31 12.26
C PHE A 12 -3.90 2.01 13.75
N SER A 13 -4.09 0.75 14.15
CA SER A 13 -3.81 0.33 15.53
C SER A 13 -2.32 0.49 15.87
N LEU A 14 -1.42 0.12 14.97
CA LEU A 14 0.03 0.28 15.15
C LEU A 14 0.46 1.74 15.20
N LEU A 15 -0.10 2.61 14.34
CA LEU A 15 0.15 4.06 14.37
C LEU A 15 -0.18 4.66 15.74
N GLY A 16 -1.32 4.28 16.31
CA GLY A 16 -1.70 4.73 17.66
C GLY A 16 -0.71 4.30 18.74
N VAL A 17 -0.10 3.12 18.60
CA VAL A 17 0.95 2.64 19.52
C VAL A 17 2.26 3.40 19.31
N LEU A 18 2.68 3.62 18.07
CA LEU A 18 3.89 4.38 17.72
C LEU A 18 3.81 5.82 18.26
N GLN A 19 2.65 6.46 18.13
CA GLN A 19 2.40 7.82 18.61
C GLN A 19 2.41 7.90 20.14
N ARG A 20 1.66 7.03 20.83
CA ARG A 20 1.62 7.02 22.30
C ARG A 20 2.96 6.63 22.94
N GLY A 21 3.73 5.77 22.28
CA GLY A 21 5.04 5.35 22.75
C GLY A 21 6.18 6.30 22.41
N SER A 22 5.90 7.44 21.77
CA SER A 22 6.91 8.37 21.24
C SER A 22 8.02 7.63 20.47
N MET A 23 7.60 6.64 19.67
CA MET A 23 8.54 5.70 19.05
C MET A 23 9.22 6.29 17.82
N LEU A 24 8.52 7.23 17.16
CA LEU A 24 8.93 8.00 16.00
C LEU A 24 8.57 9.49 16.23
N PRO A 25 9.28 10.42 15.58
CA PRO A 25 8.85 11.81 15.47
C PRO A 25 7.44 11.93 14.88
N GLU A 26 6.69 12.96 15.28
CA GLU A 26 5.32 13.17 14.79
C GLU A 26 5.24 13.40 13.27
N GLU A 27 6.28 13.98 12.69
CA GLU A 27 6.40 14.14 11.23
C GLU A 27 6.51 12.80 10.52
N GLU A 28 7.34 11.87 11.01
CA GLU A 28 7.47 10.53 10.43
C GLU A 28 6.17 9.72 10.56
N ILE A 29 5.43 9.90 11.65
CA ILE A 29 4.11 9.27 11.82
C ILE A 29 3.10 9.85 10.82
N ARG A 30 3.13 11.17 10.59
CA ARG A 30 2.27 11.83 9.59
C ARG A 30 2.60 11.37 8.18
N ASP A 31 3.88 11.31 7.83
CA ASP A 31 4.34 10.90 6.51
C ASP A 31 4.00 9.43 6.24
N LEU A 32 4.23 8.56 7.23
CA LEU A 32 3.85 7.15 7.18
C LEU A 32 2.34 6.97 6.97
N ASN A 33 1.50 7.72 7.70
CA ASN A 33 0.06 7.68 7.53
C ASN A 33 -0.38 8.20 6.14
N ALA A 34 0.25 9.28 5.65
CA ALA A 34 -0.02 9.85 4.34
C ALA A 34 0.34 8.86 3.22
N ALA A 35 1.52 8.22 3.28
CA ALA A 35 1.95 7.20 2.33
C ALA A 35 0.96 6.03 2.28
N ALA A 36 0.58 5.51 3.45
CA ALA A 36 -0.35 4.39 3.56
C ALA A 36 -1.73 4.75 2.99
N THR A 37 -2.26 5.92 3.35
CA THR A 37 -3.56 6.40 2.87
C THR A 37 -3.55 6.63 1.38
N LYS A 38 -2.54 7.33 0.85
CA LYS A 38 -2.41 7.59 -0.59
C LYS A 38 -2.36 6.29 -1.38
N THR A 39 -1.57 5.33 -0.93
CA THR A 39 -1.36 4.07 -1.66
C THR A 39 -2.60 3.17 -1.61
N SER A 40 -3.26 3.09 -0.46
CA SER A 40 -4.53 2.36 -0.34
C SER A 40 -5.62 2.93 -1.26
N ALA A 41 -5.73 4.26 -1.34
CA ALA A 41 -6.66 4.94 -2.23
C ALA A 41 -6.33 4.69 -3.70
N ALA A 42 -5.06 4.76 -4.09
CA ALA A 42 -4.62 4.50 -5.45
C ALA A 42 -4.92 3.04 -5.86
N MET A 43 -4.62 2.07 -4.99
CA MET A 43 -4.96 0.66 -5.23
C MET A 43 -6.47 0.43 -5.34
N ALA A 44 -7.29 1.11 -4.52
CA ALA A 44 -8.73 1.01 -4.61
C ALA A 44 -9.27 1.56 -5.94
N ALA A 45 -8.73 2.69 -6.42
CA ALA A 45 -9.08 3.28 -7.70
C ALA A 45 -8.69 2.37 -8.88
N THR A 46 -7.46 1.83 -8.90
CA THR A 46 -7.02 0.88 -9.93
C THR A 46 -7.88 -0.38 -9.94
N ALA A 47 -8.26 -0.90 -8.77
CA ALA A 47 -9.12 -2.07 -8.70
C ALA A 47 -10.54 -1.80 -9.22
N ALA A 48 -11.08 -0.59 -9.02
CA ALA A 48 -12.35 -0.20 -9.62
C ALA A 48 -12.28 -0.13 -11.15
N GLU A 49 -11.15 0.34 -11.70
CA GLU A 49 -10.92 0.36 -13.15
C GLU A 49 -10.81 -1.07 -13.73
N VAL A 50 -10.14 -2.00 -13.02
CA VAL A 50 -10.13 -3.42 -13.40
C VAL A 50 -11.54 -3.99 -13.50
N VAL A 51 -12.38 -3.77 -12.49
CA VAL A 51 -13.78 -4.22 -12.50
C VAL A 51 -14.57 -3.60 -13.66
N SER A 52 -14.31 -2.33 -13.99
CA SER A 52 -14.91 -1.66 -15.14
C SER A 52 -14.52 -2.34 -16.46
N MET A 53 -13.23 -2.61 -16.68
CA MET A 53 -12.72 -3.30 -17.87
C MET A 53 -13.25 -4.74 -17.97
N GLU A 54 -13.29 -5.47 -16.85
CA GLU A 54 -13.84 -6.83 -16.79
C GLU A 54 -15.31 -6.87 -17.19
N ARG A 55 -16.10 -5.88 -16.78
CA ARG A 55 -17.50 -5.75 -17.19
C ARG A 55 -17.63 -5.55 -18.70
N VAL A 56 -16.82 -4.67 -19.29
CA VAL A 56 -16.80 -4.47 -20.74
C VAL A 56 -16.36 -5.74 -21.49
N ALA A 57 -15.35 -6.45 -20.98
CA ALA A 57 -14.88 -7.72 -21.52
C ALA A 57 -15.87 -8.88 -21.33
N HIS A 58 -16.82 -8.74 -20.39
CA HIS A 58 -17.92 -9.68 -20.22
C HIS A 58 -18.95 -9.52 -21.34
N ASP A 59 -19.31 -8.26 -21.65
CA ASP A 59 -20.37 -7.92 -22.60
C ASP A 59 -19.95 -8.01 -24.08
N SER A 60 -18.64 -8.03 -24.37
CA SER A 60 -18.11 -8.10 -25.74
C SER A 60 -16.92 -9.05 -25.87
N ALA A 61 -17.07 -10.07 -26.72
CA ALA A 61 -16.01 -11.04 -27.03
C ALA A 61 -14.80 -10.39 -27.73
N SER A 62 -15.06 -9.40 -28.61
CA SER A 62 -13.99 -8.63 -29.26
C SER A 62 -13.25 -7.76 -28.25
N ALA A 63 -13.96 -7.11 -27.31
CA ALA A 63 -13.31 -6.33 -26.27
C ALA A 63 -12.45 -7.21 -25.34
N ARG A 64 -12.91 -8.45 -25.05
CA ARG A 64 -12.19 -9.40 -24.21
C ARG A 64 -10.77 -9.69 -24.71
N SER A 65 -10.58 -9.92 -26.02
CA SER A 65 -9.25 -10.21 -26.56
C SER A 65 -8.27 -9.03 -26.42
N TYR A 66 -8.77 -7.79 -26.45
CA TYR A 66 -7.93 -6.59 -26.30
C TYR A 66 -7.72 -6.19 -24.83
N LEU A 67 -8.71 -6.42 -23.96
CA LEU A 67 -8.65 -6.02 -22.55
C LEU A 67 -7.96 -7.03 -21.65
N ALA A 68 -7.95 -8.32 -22.00
CA ALA A 68 -7.37 -9.37 -21.16
C ALA A 68 -5.91 -9.10 -20.75
N PRO A 69 -4.99 -8.68 -21.65
CA PRO A 69 -3.62 -8.34 -21.25
C PRO A 69 -3.55 -7.19 -20.24
N THR A 70 -4.35 -6.13 -20.45
CA THR A 70 -4.39 -4.94 -19.57
C THR A 70 -4.95 -5.28 -18.19
N ILE A 71 -6.05 -6.03 -18.13
CA ILE A 71 -6.65 -6.52 -16.87
C ILE A 71 -5.63 -7.35 -16.09
N ASN A 72 -4.92 -8.25 -16.77
CA ASN A 72 -3.89 -9.09 -16.14
C ASN A 72 -2.72 -8.25 -15.60
N ALA A 73 -2.26 -7.25 -16.34
CA ALA A 73 -1.20 -6.36 -15.91
C ALA A 73 -1.60 -5.57 -14.65
N PHE A 74 -2.80 -4.97 -14.65
CA PHE A 74 -3.29 -4.20 -13.50
C PHE A 74 -3.52 -5.10 -12.28
N THR A 75 -4.02 -6.32 -12.47
CA THR A 75 -4.21 -7.30 -11.39
C THR A 75 -2.87 -7.75 -10.79
N ALA A 76 -1.86 -8.01 -11.62
CA ALA A 76 -0.51 -8.33 -11.16
C ALA A 76 0.09 -7.17 -10.34
N GLN A 77 -0.14 -5.94 -10.81
CA GLN A 77 0.34 -4.75 -10.14
C GLN A 77 -0.35 -4.49 -8.80
N LEU A 78 -1.68 -4.62 -8.73
CA LEU A 78 -2.44 -4.57 -7.49
C LEU A 78 -1.92 -5.61 -6.48
N SER A 79 -1.63 -6.82 -6.95
CA SER A 79 -1.08 -7.88 -6.10
C SER A 79 0.31 -7.52 -5.55
N ALA A 80 1.14 -6.84 -6.34
CA ALA A 80 2.43 -6.33 -5.87
C ALA A 80 2.27 -5.19 -4.85
N GLY A 81 1.37 -4.24 -5.11
CA GLY A 81 1.09 -3.13 -4.19
C GLY A 81 0.58 -3.59 -2.83
N VAL A 82 -0.33 -4.58 -2.79
CA VAL A 82 -0.82 -5.15 -1.53
C VAL A 82 0.29 -5.83 -0.73
N ARG A 83 1.24 -6.50 -1.40
CA ARG A 83 2.42 -7.07 -0.72
C ARG A 83 3.29 -5.98 -0.11
N GLN A 84 3.57 -4.90 -0.86
CA GLN A 84 4.37 -3.79 -0.35
C GLN A 84 3.72 -3.10 0.85
N TYR A 85 2.39 -2.93 0.81
CA TYR A 85 1.63 -2.40 1.94
C TYR A 85 1.79 -3.31 3.18
N ASN A 86 1.65 -4.63 3.01
CA ASN A 86 1.82 -5.58 4.11
C ASN A 86 3.25 -5.60 4.68
N GLU A 87 4.26 -5.45 3.84
CA GLU A 87 5.66 -5.32 4.28
C GLU A 87 5.85 -4.09 5.17
N MET A 88 5.29 -2.94 4.79
CA MET A 88 5.30 -1.73 5.62
C MET A 88 4.60 -1.95 6.97
N VAL A 89 3.42 -2.57 6.98
CA VAL A 89 2.69 -2.89 8.23
C VAL A 89 3.53 -3.82 9.13
N THR A 90 4.21 -4.79 8.52
CA THR A 90 5.08 -5.74 9.23
C THR A 90 6.31 -5.04 9.82
N ALA A 91 6.94 -4.13 9.08
CA ALA A 91 8.05 -3.30 9.59
C ALA A 91 7.59 -2.43 10.78
N ALA A 92 6.41 -1.82 10.70
CA ALA A 92 5.83 -1.06 11.81
C ALA A 92 5.58 -1.95 13.04
N ALA A 93 5.08 -3.17 12.84
CA ALA A 93 4.87 -4.13 13.93
C ALA A 93 6.19 -4.56 14.58
N HIS A 94 7.24 -4.81 13.79
CA HIS A 94 8.57 -5.14 14.32
C HIS A 94 9.16 -3.99 15.14
N LEU A 95 9.01 -2.74 14.68
CA LEU A 95 9.43 -1.57 15.45
C LEU A 95 8.71 -1.52 16.81
N VAL A 96 7.37 -1.65 16.82
CA VAL A 96 6.58 -1.69 18.06
C VAL A 96 7.02 -2.83 18.98
N SER A 97 7.23 -4.03 18.43
CA SER A 97 7.68 -5.19 19.21
C SER A 97 9.07 -4.98 19.81
N SER A 98 9.98 -4.34 19.09
CA SER A 98 11.36 -4.11 19.56
C SER A 98 11.43 -3.20 20.78
N VAL A 99 10.52 -2.22 20.86
CA VAL A 99 10.44 -1.29 22.00
C VAL A 99 9.84 -1.98 23.22
N ASN A 100 8.80 -2.81 23.03
CA ASN A 100 8.16 -3.53 24.14
C ASN A 100 9.00 -4.71 24.67
N GLY A 101 9.86 -5.31 23.83
CA GLY A 101 10.70 -6.46 24.19
C GLY A 101 12.05 -6.13 24.81
N GLY A 102 12.31 -4.86 25.17
CA GLY A 102 13.60 -4.44 25.73
C GLY A 102 14.76 -4.45 24.72
N GLY A 103 14.47 -4.29 23.43
CA GLY A 103 15.45 -4.36 22.36
C GLY A 103 16.58 -3.33 22.51
N VAL A 104 17.79 -3.74 22.14
CA VAL A 104 18.99 -2.88 22.13
C VAL A 104 18.80 -1.72 21.16
N ALA A 105 19.34 -0.53 21.47
CA ALA A 105 19.19 0.67 20.65
C ALA A 105 19.54 0.46 19.16
N ALA A 106 20.50 -0.42 18.86
CA ALA A 106 20.87 -0.81 17.49
C ALA A 106 19.73 -1.52 16.73
N SER A 107 18.99 -2.42 17.39
CA SER A 107 17.85 -3.12 16.79
C SER A 107 16.71 -2.16 16.47
N ARG A 108 16.44 -1.20 17.35
CA ARG A 108 15.42 -0.16 17.13
C ARG A 108 15.76 0.72 15.92
N GLN A 109 17.02 1.14 15.79
CA GLN A 109 17.47 1.95 14.66
C GLN A 109 17.33 1.19 13.34
N ARG A 110 17.62 -0.12 13.33
CA ARG A 110 17.44 -0.98 12.17
C ARG A 110 15.95 -1.06 11.75
N TYR A 111 15.03 -1.34 12.68
CA TYR A 111 13.61 -1.42 12.34
C TYR A 111 13.02 -0.09 11.88
N ARG A 112 13.52 1.03 12.41
CA ARG A 112 13.14 2.36 11.91
C ARG A 112 13.61 2.57 10.47
N ALA A 113 14.86 2.20 10.14
CA ALA A 113 15.37 2.30 8.78
C ALA A 113 14.57 1.42 7.80
N GLU A 114 14.21 0.20 8.21
CA GLU A 114 13.36 -0.71 7.42
C GLU A 114 11.95 -0.11 7.20
N LEU A 115 11.39 0.57 8.20
CA LEU A 115 10.09 1.25 8.07
C LEU A 115 10.15 2.45 7.12
N VAL A 116 11.22 3.24 7.16
CA VAL A 116 11.42 4.38 6.25
C VAL A 116 11.55 3.90 4.81
N ASP A 117 12.41 2.91 4.55
CA ASP A 117 12.56 2.31 3.21
C ASP A 117 11.25 1.71 2.70
N ALA A 118 10.47 1.04 3.55
CA ALA A 118 9.15 0.55 3.19
C ALA A 118 8.16 1.68 2.84
N THR A 119 8.23 2.81 3.55
CA THR A 119 7.39 3.99 3.31
C THR A 119 7.75 4.68 1.99
N ASP A 120 9.04 4.83 1.70
CA ASP A 120 9.53 5.41 0.45
C ASP A 120 9.12 4.56 -0.77
N ARG A 121 9.28 3.23 -0.67
CA ARG A 121 8.78 2.31 -1.69
C ARG A 121 7.28 2.45 -1.87
N LEU A 122 6.53 2.58 -0.78
CA LEU A 122 5.07 2.72 -0.83
C LEU A 122 4.66 4.03 -1.53
N ASN A 123 5.36 5.13 -1.28
CA ASN A 123 5.17 6.39 -2.00
C ASN A 123 5.46 6.27 -3.50
N GLY A 124 6.55 5.58 -3.88
CA GLY A 124 6.86 5.30 -5.28
C GLY A 124 5.77 4.47 -5.96
N TRP A 125 5.21 3.49 -5.25
CA TRP A 125 4.07 2.71 -5.73
C TRP A 125 2.81 3.55 -5.90
N ALA A 126 2.49 4.43 -4.95
CA ALA A 126 1.34 5.32 -5.05
C ALA A 126 1.41 6.17 -6.32
N GLN A 127 2.59 6.73 -6.61
CA GLN A 127 2.82 7.49 -7.83
C GLN A 127 2.67 6.62 -9.09
N ALA A 128 3.21 5.39 -9.09
CA ALA A 128 3.06 4.48 -10.21
C ALA A 128 1.58 4.11 -10.47
N PHE A 129 0.75 3.99 -9.43
CA PHE A 129 -0.70 3.79 -9.59
C PHE A 129 -1.41 5.04 -10.11
N ASP A 130 -1.02 6.24 -9.64
CA ASP A 130 -1.53 7.51 -10.17
C ASP A 130 -1.24 7.64 -11.68
N GLU A 131 -0.04 7.27 -12.12
CA GLU A 131 0.36 7.29 -13.54
C GLU A 131 -0.47 6.32 -14.41
N LEU A 132 -0.90 5.19 -13.84
CA LEU A 132 -1.74 4.22 -14.55
C LEU A 132 -3.21 4.61 -14.58
N GLY A 133 -3.71 5.23 -13.51
CA GLY A 133 -5.06 5.78 -13.43
C GLY A 133 -5.22 7.09 -14.21
N GLY A 134 -4.11 7.79 -14.48
CA GLY A 134 -4.06 9.06 -15.21
C GLY A 134 -4.01 8.94 -16.73
N LEU A 135 -4.01 7.73 -17.29
CA LEU A 135 -4.12 7.55 -18.74
C LEU A 135 -5.47 8.10 -19.22
N PRO A 136 -5.48 9.06 -20.17
CA PRO A 136 -6.69 9.72 -20.60
C PRO A 136 -7.65 8.68 -21.18
N LYS A 137 -8.86 8.63 -20.61
CA LYS A 137 -10.02 8.02 -21.24
C LYS A 137 -10.28 8.83 -22.51
N THR A 138 -9.71 8.37 -23.63
CA THR A 138 -10.01 8.91 -24.95
C THR A 138 -11.51 8.75 -25.16
N GLY A 139 -12.24 9.86 -24.99
CA GLY A 139 -13.57 10.05 -25.56
C GLY A 139 -13.47 10.50 -27.00
#